data_AF-A0A960VQN5-F1
#
_entry.id   AF-A0A960VQN5-F1
#
_cell.length_a   1.000
_cell.length_b   1.000
_cell.length_c   1.000
_cell.angle_alpha   90.00
_cell.angle_beta   90.00
_cell.angle_gamma   90.00
#
_symmetry.space_group_name_H-M   'P 1'
#
loop_
_entity.id
_entity.type
_entity.pdbx_description
1 polymer ?
#
loop_
_entity_poly.entity_id
_entity_poly.type
_entity_poly.pdbx_seq_one_letter_code
_entity_poly.pdbx_strand_id
1 'polypeptide(L)'
;MGICSRILFVAFTAAFLMLLGACSGHSGSTSSELQLNNLPIHESDLPTLDSLDSMRQSSVATQVAIDPQQTSTTGGQVSNQGQDLLLNSATGTASWAMYGYQAGTDPLISLRLTFTYPNGPGAWVALANYQTGRWDWQPKAQLTQVTYQLSTNANRNYVSPKGNMFFVVMSADDRDVVITDLLMVADLPPPPTFTISGHVQDQNQSPLSGILIGLNPGGLQTTTNANGDFSFADMEAGGYTITPSDANYSFLPVNRTANVSSADVTGMDFVGESTAQPVTYVADIEALIDGAGGTEKSCLDCHSGKFPDGDLDLTTYTSVKDNATKINDLINKTNSMDWMPQDGDKWSQEHLDLFQQWIDDGLLEQ
;
A
#
# COMPACT_ATOMS: atom_id res chain seq x y z
N MET A 1 2.22 -22.01 68.67
CA MET A 1 3.18 -22.39 67.61
C MET A 1 2.82 -23.81 67.16
N GLY A 2 2.80 -24.17 65.88
CA GLY A 2 3.08 -23.33 64.71
C GLY A 2 3.11 -24.14 63.40
N ILE A 3 1.95 -24.63 62.95
CA ILE A 3 1.70 -25.34 61.68
C ILE A 3 2.34 -26.73 61.56
N CYS A 4 1.51 -27.73 61.25
CA CYS A 4 1.93 -29.10 60.97
C CYS A 4 1.70 -29.45 59.48
N SER A 5 2.80 -29.74 58.78
CA SER A 5 2.99 -30.80 57.78
C SER A 5 1.83 -31.37 56.92
N ARG A 6 2.15 -31.54 55.62
CA ARG A 6 2.04 -32.78 54.78
C ARG A 6 0.78 -33.11 53.93
N ILE A 7 1.07 -33.54 52.67
CA ILE A 7 0.55 -34.73 51.91
C ILE A 7 -0.93 -34.65 51.40
N LEU A 8 -1.39 -35.04 50.19
CA LEU A 8 -0.94 -35.60 48.86
C LEU A 8 -2.18 -35.45 47.88
N PHE A 9 -2.33 -35.81 46.58
CA PHE A 9 -1.60 -36.16 45.32
C PHE A 9 -2.68 -36.23 44.17
N VAL A 10 -2.48 -36.41 42.85
CA VAL A 10 -1.35 -36.51 41.88
C VAL A 10 -1.88 -36.27 40.45
N ALA A 11 -1.01 -35.93 39.47
CA ALA A 11 -1.26 -35.97 38.01
C ALA A 11 -2.37 -35.01 37.48
N PHE A 12 -2.59 -34.78 36.17
CA PHE A 12 -2.15 -35.44 34.92
C PHE A 12 -1.64 -34.45 33.85
N THR A 13 -0.86 -35.03 32.92
CA THR A 13 -0.34 -34.60 31.59
C THR A 13 -0.93 -33.42 30.78
N ALA A 14 -0.10 -32.98 29.81
CA ALA A 14 -0.46 -32.52 28.44
C ALA A 14 -1.08 -31.09 28.28
N ALA A 15 -0.97 -30.43 27.11
CA ALA A 15 0.02 -30.52 26.03
C ALA A 15 0.00 -29.21 25.20
N PHE A 16 1.11 -28.85 24.57
CA PHE A 16 1.23 -27.60 23.79
C PHE A 16 0.91 -27.84 22.30
N LEU A 17 -0.37 -27.80 21.92
CA LEU A 17 -0.77 -27.65 20.50
C LEU A 17 -2.25 -27.23 20.34
N MET A 18 -2.48 -26.13 19.61
CA MET A 18 -3.67 -25.95 18.77
C MET A 18 -3.27 -25.20 17.49
N LEU A 19 -3.94 -25.51 16.39
CA LEU A 19 -3.65 -25.00 15.05
C LEU A 19 -4.72 -24.01 14.56
N LEU A 20 -4.29 -23.08 13.72
CA LEU A 20 -5.02 -22.45 12.62
C LEU A 20 -6.43 -21.87 12.88
N GLY A 21 -6.52 -20.54 12.79
CA GLY A 21 -7.73 -19.81 12.41
C GLY A 21 -7.32 -18.61 11.57
N ALA A 22 -7.73 -18.55 10.29
CA ALA A 22 -7.32 -17.49 9.38
C ALA A 22 -8.30 -16.31 9.42
N CYS A 23 -7.77 -15.08 9.36
CA CYS A 23 -8.53 -13.87 9.05
C CYS A 23 -7.94 -13.19 7.81
N SER A 24 -8.64 -13.31 6.68
CA SER A 24 -8.30 -12.65 5.42
C SER A 24 -8.79 -11.20 5.41
N GLY A 25 -8.10 -10.32 4.67
CA GLY A 25 -8.66 -9.06 4.20
C GLY A 25 -8.74 -7.92 5.21
N HIS A 26 -7.60 -7.28 5.49
CA HIS A 26 -7.62 -5.86 5.85
C HIS A 26 -7.87 -5.02 4.59
N SER A 27 -9.14 -4.73 4.28
CA SER A 27 -9.48 -3.62 3.40
C SER A 27 -9.39 -2.33 4.22
N GLY A 28 -8.40 -1.48 3.92
CA GLY A 28 -8.17 -0.24 4.66
C GLY A 28 -9.39 0.70 4.59
N SER A 29 -9.95 1.00 5.75
CA SER A 29 -10.95 2.06 5.94
C SER A 29 -10.46 2.95 7.09
N THR A 30 -9.67 3.97 6.77
CA THR A 30 -9.12 4.93 7.74
C THR A 30 -10.18 5.96 8.16
N SER A 31 -11.29 5.49 8.70
CA SER A 31 -12.29 6.32 9.38
C SER A 31 -11.69 6.87 10.66
N SER A 32 -11.31 8.15 10.65
CA SER A 32 -10.69 8.82 11.79
C SER A 32 -11.73 9.13 12.86
N GLU A 33 -11.82 8.29 13.88
CA GLU A 33 -12.74 8.47 15.02
C GLU A 33 -12.35 9.70 15.86
N LEU A 34 -13.31 10.57 16.16
CA LEU A 34 -13.12 11.80 16.95
C LEU A 34 -13.95 11.76 18.23
N GLN A 35 -13.29 11.48 19.37
CA GLN A 35 -13.93 11.45 20.70
C GLN A 35 -14.05 12.85 21.33
N LEU A 36 -15.07 13.05 22.15
CA LEU A 36 -15.42 14.33 22.78
C LEU A 36 -14.59 14.63 24.03
N ASN A 37 -14.43 15.92 24.34
CA ASN A 37 -14.10 16.44 25.66
C ASN A 37 -15.01 17.65 25.98
N ASN A 38 -15.24 17.94 27.27
CA ASN A 38 -16.15 18.98 27.76
C ASN A 38 -15.47 20.34 27.98
N LEU A 39 -16.24 21.44 28.04
CA LEU A 39 -16.19 22.59 29.00
C LEU A 39 -17.36 23.59 28.73
N PRO A 40 -17.63 24.65 29.55
CA PRO A 40 -18.99 25.22 29.76
C PRO A 40 -19.34 26.53 29.00
N ILE A 41 -20.53 27.08 29.30
CA ILE A 41 -21.33 28.02 28.48
C ILE A 41 -21.78 29.30 29.23
N HIS A 42 -22.34 30.29 28.51
CA HIS A 42 -23.02 31.49 29.07
C HIS A 42 -24.24 31.91 28.23
N GLU A 43 -25.16 32.73 28.79
CA GLU A 43 -26.61 32.56 28.56
C GLU A 43 -27.41 33.81 28.09
N SER A 44 -26.77 34.94 27.73
CA SER A 44 -27.38 36.29 27.88
C SER A 44 -28.38 36.82 26.82
N ASP A 45 -28.51 36.23 25.64
CA ASP A 45 -29.19 36.86 24.49
C ASP A 45 -30.68 36.44 24.29
N LEU A 46 -31.31 35.84 25.31
CA LEU A 46 -32.32 34.78 25.11
C LEU A 46 -33.64 35.01 25.90
N PRO A 47 -34.85 34.97 25.28
CA PRO A 47 -36.14 35.12 25.99
C PRO A 47 -36.57 33.93 26.86
N THR A 48 -37.37 34.22 27.90
CA THR A 48 -37.75 33.32 29.01
C THR A 48 -38.94 32.38 28.73
N LEU A 49 -38.91 31.20 29.36
CA LEU A 49 -39.93 30.15 29.36
C LEU A 49 -41.16 30.49 30.25
N ASP A 50 -42.29 29.80 29.99
CA ASP A 50 -42.98 29.02 31.04
C ASP A 50 -44.00 27.99 30.46
N SER A 51 -43.90 26.74 30.93
CA SER A 51 -44.75 25.55 30.64
C SER A 51 -44.80 25.01 29.17
N LEU A 52 -44.96 23.68 29.03
CA LEU A 52 -44.75 22.91 27.78
C LEU A 52 -46.05 22.57 27.02
N ASP A 53 -47.20 22.91 27.59
CA ASP A 53 -48.33 21.97 27.61
C ASP A 53 -49.39 22.13 26.52
N SER A 54 -49.23 23.10 25.60
CA SER A 54 -50.01 23.13 24.34
C SER A 54 -49.39 22.27 23.22
N MET A 55 -48.37 21.48 23.53
CA MET A 55 -47.82 20.36 22.75
C MET A 55 -47.45 20.67 21.29
N ARG A 56 -46.14 20.86 21.01
CA ARG A 56 -45.53 20.61 19.68
C ARG A 56 -46.03 21.45 18.49
N GLN A 57 -46.97 22.39 18.68
CA GLN A 57 -47.89 22.81 17.61
C GLN A 57 -47.38 23.82 16.57
N SER A 58 -46.17 24.38 16.70
CA SER A 58 -45.62 25.32 15.68
C SER A 58 -44.12 25.20 15.39
N SER A 59 -43.32 24.65 16.32
CA SER A 59 -41.88 24.39 16.21
C SER A 59 -41.03 25.56 15.67
N VAL A 60 -40.79 26.59 16.51
CA VAL A 60 -39.79 27.63 16.23
C VAL A 60 -38.65 27.48 17.25
N ALA A 61 -37.42 27.27 16.77
CA ALA A 61 -36.29 26.88 17.61
C ALA A 61 -35.65 28.05 18.38
N THR A 62 -35.33 27.83 19.65
CA THR A 62 -34.67 28.74 20.60
C THR A 62 -34.10 27.88 21.75
N GLN A 63 -32.85 28.02 22.24
CA GLN A 63 -31.64 28.71 21.75
C GLN A 63 -30.36 27.90 22.12
N VAL A 64 -29.17 28.23 21.57
CA VAL A 64 -27.84 27.68 21.98
C VAL A 64 -26.75 28.74 21.80
N ALA A 65 -25.75 28.80 22.70
CA ALA A 65 -24.57 29.69 22.63
C ALA A 65 -23.33 29.01 21.97
N ILE A 66 -22.28 29.79 21.66
CA ILE A 66 -21.22 29.39 20.70
C ILE A 66 -19.81 29.44 21.33
N ASP A 67 -19.15 28.29 21.41
CA ASP A 67 -17.68 28.10 21.44
C ASP A 67 -17.35 26.64 20.99
N PRO A 68 -16.09 26.17 20.77
CA PRO A 68 -15.79 25.34 19.61
C PRO A 68 -15.42 23.88 19.97
N GLN A 69 -16.15 23.28 20.92
CA GLN A 69 -16.12 21.83 21.18
C GLN A 69 -17.55 21.30 21.25
N GLN A 70 -17.77 20.03 20.91
CA GLN A 70 -19.11 19.47 20.62
C GLN A 70 -20.13 19.79 21.73
N THR A 71 -21.02 20.75 21.47
CA THR A 71 -21.92 21.31 22.48
C THR A 71 -23.11 20.37 22.69
N SER A 72 -23.25 19.83 23.90
CA SER A 72 -24.48 19.17 24.34
C SER A 72 -25.32 20.12 25.21
N THR A 73 -26.64 20.04 25.07
CA THR A 73 -27.60 20.63 26.00
C THR A 73 -28.58 19.53 26.40
N THR A 74 -28.90 19.42 27.68
CA THR A 74 -29.59 18.24 28.24
C THR A 74 -30.70 18.63 29.20
N GLY A 75 -31.78 17.87 29.19
CA GLY A 75 -32.81 17.94 30.24
C GLY A 75 -32.24 17.57 31.62
N GLY A 76 -32.89 18.03 32.68
CA GLY A 76 -32.43 17.85 34.07
C GLY A 76 -32.45 16.41 34.61
N GLN A 77 -32.67 15.39 33.77
CA GLN A 77 -32.65 13.96 34.08
C GLN A 77 -31.71 13.20 33.12
N VAL A 78 -30.58 13.81 32.76
CA VAL A 78 -29.52 13.19 31.95
C VAL A 78 -28.24 13.04 32.77
N SER A 79 -27.50 11.95 32.57
CA SER A 79 -26.22 11.69 33.24
C SER A 79 -25.19 11.05 32.31
N ASN A 80 -23.92 11.40 32.49
CA ASN A 80 -22.79 10.73 31.82
C ASN A 80 -22.42 9.44 32.55
N GLN A 81 -22.20 8.36 31.82
CA GLN A 81 -21.80 7.04 32.32
C GLN A 81 -20.49 6.59 31.66
N GLY A 82 -19.43 7.38 31.87
CA GLY A 82 -18.16 7.22 31.15
C GLY A 82 -18.22 7.87 29.77
N GLN A 83 -18.15 7.07 28.70
CA GLN A 83 -18.36 7.53 27.32
C GLN A 83 -19.86 7.59 26.96
N ASP A 84 -20.70 6.82 27.67
CA ASP A 84 -22.13 6.69 27.38
C ASP A 84 -22.94 7.87 27.94
N LEU A 85 -24.00 8.28 27.25
CA LEU A 85 -24.99 9.22 27.79
C LEU A 85 -26.30 8.51 28.16
N LEU A 86 -26.64 8.52 29.45
CA LEU A 86 -27.90 7.99 29.99
C LEU A 86 -28.94 9.11 30.09
N LEU A 87 -29.96 9.04 29.25
CA LEU A 87 -31.22 9.78 29.37
C LEU A 87 -32.12 8.98 30.31
N ASN A 88 -32.17 9.37 31.59
CA ASN A 88 -33.02 8.75 32.60
C ASN A 88 -34.43 9.35 32.52
N SER A 89 -35.48 8.54 32.35
CA SER A 89 -36.87 9.02 32.36
C SER A 89 -37.68 8.42 33.51
N ALA A 90 -37.33 8.81 34.74
CA ALA A 90 -38.12 8.51 35.91
C ALA A 90 -39.51 9.18 35.89
N THR A 91 -40.53 8.42 36.29
CA THR A 91 -41.86 8.90 36.69
C THR A 91 -42.57 9.80 35.67
N GLY A 92 -42.89 9.22 34.50
CA GLY A 92 -43.79 9.84 33.52
C GLY A 92 -43.26 11.11 32.84
N THR A 93 -41.93 11.33 32.85
CA THR A 93 -41.30 12.47 32.18
C THR A 93 -40.25 12.02 31.18
N ALA A 94 -40.37 12.47 29.93
CA ALA A 94 -39.35 12.27 28.90
C ALA A 94 -38.07 13.08 29.21
N SER A 95 -36.92 12.43 29.08
CA SER A 95 -35.60 13.06 29.17
C SER A 95 -35.01 13.25 27.78
N TRP A 96 -34.10 14.20 27.60
CA TRP A 96 -33.63 14.58 26.26
C TRP A 96 -32.21 15.16 26.26
N ALA A 97 -31.52 14.98 25.14
CA ALA A 97 -30.23 15.57 24.84
C ALA A 97 -30.22 16.11 23.40
N MET A 98 -29.76 17.35 23.22
CA MET A 98 -29.48 17.94 21.91
C MET A 98 -27.98 18.12 21.75
N TYR A 99 -27.49 17.83 20.56
CA TYR A 99 -26.08 17.86 20.19
C TYR A 99 -25.85 18.81 19.02
N GLY A 100 -24.78 19.60 19.08
CA GLY A 100 -24.25 20.37 17.95
C GLY A 100 -22.94 19.77 17.45
N TYR A 101 -22.86 19.49 16.15
CA TYR A 101 -21.63 19.06 15.48
C TYR A 101 -21.26 20.08 14.40
N GLN A 102 -20.05 20.62 14.46
CA GLN A 102 -19.54 21.49 13.39
C GLN A 102 -18.99 20.63 12.26
N ALA A 103 -19.67 20.59 11.12
CA ALA A 103 -19.06 20.12 9.88
C ALA A 103 -17.89 21.06 9.53
N GLY A 104 -16.75 20.48 9.18
CA GLY A 104 -15.61 21.23 8.66
C GLY A 104 -15.82 21.67 7.21
N THR A 105 -14.74 21.71 6.45
CA THR A 105 -14.80 21.84 4.99
C THR A 105 -15.38 20.59 4.30
N ASP A 106 -15.37 19.46 5.00
CA ASP A 106 -15.48 18.14 4.37
C ASP A 106 -16.95 17.70 4.31
N PRO A 107 -17.43 17.22 3.15
CA PRO A 107 -18.83 16.85 2.99
C PRO A 107 -19.18 15.62 3.84
N LEU A 108 -20.11 15.77 4.78
CA LEU A 108 -20.61 14.65 5.58
C LEU A 108 -21.54 13.75 4.76
N ILE A 109 -21.46 12.43 4.93
CA ILE A 109 -22.30 11.42 4.27
C ILE A 109 -23.09 10.51 5.20
N SER A 110 -22.75 10.38 6.48
CA SER A 110 -23.72 9.83 7.45
C SER A 110 -23.52 10.32 8.88
N LEU A 111 -24.63 10.32 9.63
CA LEU A 111 -24.66 10.35 11.10
C LEU A 111 -25.22 9.02 11.57
N ARG A 112 -24.44 8.27 12.35
CA ARG A 112 -24.84 7.05 13.04
C ARG A 112 -24.95 7.34 14.54
N LEU A 113 -26.00 6.81 15.15
CA LEU A 113 -26.23 6.83 16.60
C LEU A 113 -26.58 5.41 17.05
N THR A 114 -25.91 4.93 18.08
CA THR A 114 -26.08 3.58 18.63
C THR A 114 -26.63 3.67 20.05
N PHE A 115 -27.63 2.85 20.36
CA PHE A 115 -28.44 2.93 21.57
C PHE A 115 -28.59 1.57 22.24
N THR A 116 -28.56 1.56 23.57
CA THR A 116 -29.10 0.45 24.39
C THR A 116 -30.26 0.95 25.25
N TYR A 117 -31.16 0.01 25.59
CA TYR A 117 -32.44 0.30 26.26
C TYR A 117 -32.57 -0.53 27.54
N PRO A 118 -31.97 -0.12 28.68
CA PRO A 118 -31.98 -0.91 29.91
C PRO A 118 -33.40 -1.27 30.39
N ASN A 119 -34.34 -0.34 30.22
CA ASN A 119 -35.72 -0.43 30.72
C ASN A 119 -36.79 -0.46 29.60
N GLY A 120 -36.39 -0.78 28.37
CA GLY A 120 -37.31 -1.09 27.26
C GLY A 120 -37.34 -0.06 26.12
N PRO A 121 -37.85 -0.44 24.93
CA PRO A 121 -37.44 0.18 23.68
C PRO A 121 -38.19 1.47 23.36
N GLY A 122 -37.43 2.46 22.87
CA GLY A 122 -37.94 3.56 22.06
C GLY A 122 -37.42 4.93 22.47
N ALA A 123 -36.35 5.39 21.83
CA ALA A 123 -36.04 6.81 21.72
C ALA A 123 -36.87 7.45 20.59
N TRP A 124 -36.99 8.78 20.60
CA TRP A 124 -37.21 9.58 19.40
C TRP A 124 -35.90 10.27 19.03
N VAL A 125 -35.62 10.38 17.73
CA VAL A 125 -34.44 11.09 17.21
C VAL A 125 -34.87 12.02 16.07
N ALA A 126 -34.31 13.23 16.01
CA ALA A 126 -34.52 14.17 14.90
C ALA A 126 -33.26 14.95 14.55
N LEU A 127 -33.13 15.34 13.27
CA LEU A 127 -32.15 16.32 12.80
C LEU A 127 -32.83 17.66 12.52
N ALA A 128 -32.08 18.74 12.70
CA ALA A 128 -32.51 20.07 12.29
C ALA A 128 -32.49 20.16 10.75
N ASN A 129 -33.65 20.33 10.13
CA ASN A 129 -33.78 20.58 8.70
C ASN A 129 -33.96 22.09 8.43
N TYR A 130 -32.89 22.71 7.97
CA TYR A 130 -32.77 24.12 7.60
C TYR A 130 -33.51 24.48 6.30
N GLN A 131 -33.88 23.52 5.45
CA GLN A 131 -34.74 23.77 4.29
C GLN A 131 -36.21 23.93 4.71
N THR A 132 -36.68 23.11 5.65
CA THR A 132 -38.08 23.15 6.15
C THR A 132 -38.26 24.06 7.36
N GLY A 133 -37.17 24.40 8.06
CA GLY A 133 -37.19 25.11 9.33
C GLY A 133 -37.70 24.26 10.50
N ARG A 134 -37.59 22.92 10.41
CA ARG A 134 -38.23 21.97 11.35
C ARG A 134 -37.27 20.86 11.79
N TRP A 135 -37.73 20.08 12.77
CA TRP A 135 -37.08 18.85 13.21
C TRP A 135 -37.63 17.66 12.42
N ASP A 136 -36.77 16.98 11.67
CA ASP A 136 -37.14 15.80 10.89
C ASP A 136 -37.02 14.55 11.78
N TRP A 137 -38.13 14.25 12.47
CA TRP A 137 -38.25 13.13 13.39
C TRP A 137 -38.28 11.78 12.68
N GLN A 138 -37.43 10.86 13.12
CA GLN A 138 -37.56 9.44 12.77
C GLN A 138 -38.81 8.83 13.41
N PRO A 139 -39.46 7.85 12.77
CA PRO A 139 -40.55 7.10 13.38
C PRO A 139 -40.13 6.45 14.70
N LYS A 140 -41.01 6.44 15.71
CA LYS A 140 -40.76 5.73 16.97
C LYS A 140 -40.64 4.23 16.71
N ALA A 141 -39.42 3.72 16.72
CA ALA A 141 -39.10 2.34 16.40
C ALA A 141 -38.10 1.75 17.41
N GLN A 142 -38.00 0.43 17.48
CA GLN A 142 -37.12 -0.28 18.43
C GLN A 142 -35.68 -0.34 17.91
N LEU A 143 -35.09 0.82 17.65
CA LEU A 143 -33.82 0.97 16.96
C LEU A 143 -32.66 1.00 17.95
N THR A 144 -31.90 -0.10 18.02
CA THR A 144 -30.57 -0.15 18.65
C THR A 144 -29.53 0.67 17.89
N GLN A 145 -29.82 1.03 16.63
CA GLN A 145 -29.01 1.94 15.83
C GLN A 145 -29.91 2.77 14.92
N VAL A 146 -29.70 4.07 14.86
CA VAL A 146 -30.25 4.98 13.85
C VAL A 146 -29.10 5.40 12.93
N THR A 147 -29.36 5.52 11.62
CA THR A 147 -28.36 6.03 10.68
C THR A 147 -29.03 6.91 9.63
N TYR A 148 -28.66 8.18 9.62
CA TYR A 148 -29.08 9.15 8.63
C TYR A 148 -28.07 9.13 7.48
N GLN A 149 -28.53 8.83 6.27
CA GLN A 149 -27.73 8.93 5.06
C GLN A 149 -27.80 10.37 4.53
N LEU A 150 -26.67 11.06 4.58
CA LEU A 150 -26.52 12.50 4.34
C LEU A 150 -25.97 12.75 2.93
N SER A 151 -26.63 12.20 1.90
CA SER A 151 -26.03 12.12 0.55
C SER A 151 -25.65 13.50 -0.02
N THR A 152 -24.50 13.55 -0.71
CA THR A 152 -23.77 14.78 -1.07
C THR A 152 -24.59 15.86 -1.79
N ASN A 153 -25.65 15.48 -2.52
CA ASN A 153 -26.54 16.42 -3.21
C ASN A 153 -27.82 16.80 -2.42
N ALA A 154 -28.20 16.04 -1.39
CA ALA A 154 -29.34 16.34 -0.51
C ALA A 154 -28.95 17.11 0.77
N ASN A 155 -27.66 17.17 1.09
CA ASN A 155 -27.20 17.47 2.45
C ASN A 155 -27.23 18.97 2.88
N ARG A 156 -27.46 19.92 1.95
CA ARG A 156 -27.64 21.35 2.30
C ARG A 156 -28.86 21.62 3.20
N ASN A 157 -29.68 20.60 3.44
CA ASN A 157 -30.85 20.67 4.31
C ASN A 157 -30.52 20.49 5.79
N TYR A 158 -29.51 19.70 6.16
CA TYR A 158 -29.25 19.36 7.58
C TYR A 158 -28.01 20.04 8.17
N VAL A 159 -27.20 20.68 7.31
CA VAL A 159 -26.07 21.51 7.69
C VAL A 159 -26.49 22.99 7.60
N SER A 160 -26.32 23.75 8.68
CA SER A 160 -26.60 25.18 8.70
C SER A 160 -25.62 25.98 7.81
N PRO A 161 -25.93 27.24 7.44
CA PRO A 161 -25.00 28.12 6.73
C PRO A 161 -23.67 28.43 7.44
N LYS A 162 -23.47 27.97 8.68
CA LYS A 162 -22.22 28.07 9.45
C LYS A 162 -21.47 26.72 9.58
N GLY A 163 -21.91 25.67 8.89
CA GLY A 163 -21.35 24.31 8.99
C GLY A 163 -21.94 23.46 10.12
N ASN A 164 -22.69 24.05 11.06
CA ASN A 164 -23.23 23.30 12.20
C ASN A 164 -24.41 22.42 11.79
N MET A 165 -24.36 21.13 12.10
CA MET A 165 -25.49 20.21 12.20
C MET A 165 -25.99 20.15 13.63
N PHE A 166 -27.28 19.90 13.82
CA PHE A 166 -27.85 19.61 15.14
C PHE A 166 -28.80 18.41 15.09
N PHE A 167 -28.79 17.61 16.15
CA PHE A 167 -29.74 16.53 16.36
C PHE A 167 -30.20 16.44 17.82
N VAL A 168 -31.41 15.92 18.02
CA VAL A 168 -32.02 15.70 19.33
C VAL A 168 -32.30 14.22 19.50
N VAL A 169 -31.97 13.68 20.67
CA VAL A 169 -32.47 12.39 21.18
C VAL A 169 -33.40 12.67 22.35
N MET A 170 -34.57 12.04 22.38
CA MET A 170 -35.48 12.03 23.53
C MET A 170 -35.76 10.59 23.95
N SER A 171 -35.71 10.30 25.24
CA SER A 171 -36.24 9.05 25.78
C SER A 171 -37.78 9.06 25.75
N ALA A 172 -38.37 7.87 25.80
CA ALA A 172 -39.79 7.74 26.09
C ALA A 172 -40.04 7.85 27.60
N ASP A 173 -41.24 8.28 27.96
CA ASP A 173 -41.69 8.31 29.35
C ASP A 173 -41.56 6.92 29.99
N ASP A 174 -41.03 6.86 31.22
CA ASP A 174 -40.73 5.64 31.99
C ASP A 174 -39.77 4.64 31.30
N ARG A 175 -38.86 5.09 30.41
CA ARG A 175 -37.91 4.24 29.67
C ARG A 175 -36.56 4.88 29.40
N ASP A 176 -35.56 4.50 30.19
CA ASP A 176 -34.18 4.92 30.02
C ASP A 176 -33.60 4.59 28.64
N VAL A 177 -32.86 5.54 28.08
CA VAL A 177 -32.09 5.38 26.83
C VAL A 177 -30.63 5.66 27.12
N VAL A 178 -29.75 4.74 26.74
CA VAL A 178 -28.30 4.93 26.81
C VAL A 178 -27.77 5.06 25.38
N ILE A 179 -27.11 6.18 25.08
CA ILE A 179 -26.39 6.41 23.82
C ILE A 179 -24.96 5.91 24.04
N THR A 180 -24.56 4.90 23.28
CA THR A 180 -23.28 4.18 23.45
C THR A 180 -22.27 4.43 22.33
N ASP A 181 -22.70 5.02 21.21
CA ASP A 181 -21.84 5.46 20.12
C ASP A 181 -22.53 6.56 19.27
N LEU A 182 -21.71 7.48 18.74
CA LEU A 182 -22.05 8.63 17.92
C LEU A 182 -20.94 8.76 16.87
N LEU A 183 -21.22 8.31 15.65
CA LEU A 183 -20.24 8.30 14.56
C LEU A 183 -20.71 9.20 13.40
N MET A 184 -19.94 10.27 13.18
CA MET A 184 -20.03 11.09 11.98
C MET A 184 -19.08 10.54 10.90
N VAL A 185 -19.56 10.35 9.68
CA VAL A 185 -18.76 9.89 8.54
C VAL A 185 -18.69 10.98 7.49
N ALA A 186 -17.48 11.43 7.18
CA ALA A 186 -17.17 12.34 6.08
C ALA A 186 -16.85 11.56 4.79
N ASP A 187 -17.24 12.13 3.66
CA ASP A 187 -16.83 11.77 2.30
C ASP A 187 -15.50 12.49 2.04
N LEU A 188 -14.45 11.99 2.71
CA LEU A 188 -13.10 12.41 2.42
C LEU A 188 -12.75 11.93 1.00
N PRO A 189 -12.17 12.77 0.14
CA PRO A 189 -11.65 12.30 -1.13
C PRO A 189 -10.62 11.18 -0.88
N PRO A 190 -10.49 10.19 -1.79
CA PRO A 190 -9.46 9.17 -1.66
C PRO A 190 -8.07 9.82 -1.49
N PRO A 191 -7.19 9.26 -0.65
CA PRO A 191 -5.85 9.82 -0.46
C PRO A 191 -5.13 10.05 -1.78
N PRO A 192 -4.39 11.16 -1.94
CA PRO A 192 -3.61 11.39 -3.16
C PRO A 192 -2.54 10.31 -3.28
N THR A 193 -2.48 9.68 -4.46
CA THR A 193 -1.45 8.73 -4.83
C THR A 193 -0.37 9.39 -5.69
N PHE A 194 0.80 8.75 -5.74
CA PHE A 194 2.01 9.25 -6.38
C PHE A 194 2.70 8.16 -7.19
N THR A 195 3.69 8.55 -7.99
CA THR A 195 4.54 7.67 -8.78
C THR A 195 5.92 7.53 -8.13
N ILE A 196 6.45 6.31 -8.13
CA ILE A 196 7.87 6.03 -7.83
C ILE A 196 8.52 5.56 -9.14
N SER A 197 9.63 6.17 -9.57
CA SER A 197 10.31 5.78 -10.82
C SER A 197 11.83 5.90 -10.76
N GLY A 198 12.48 5.16 -11.66
CA GLY A 198 13.93 5.15 -11.84
C GLY A 198 14.33 4.43 -13.12
N HIS A 199 15.62 4.33 -13.33
CA HIS A 199 16.25 3.77 -14.53
C HIS A 199 17.32 2.75 -14.18
N VAL A 200 17.50 1.73 -15.03
CA VAL A 200 18.54 0.70 -14.85
C VAL A 200 19.38 0.56 -16.12
N GLN A 201 20.70 0.62 -15.94
CA GLN A 201 21.70 0.60 -17.00
C GLN A 201 22.92 -0.22 -16.58
N ASP A 202 23.78 -0.60 -17.52
CA ASP A 202 25.07 -1.22 -17.24
C ASP A 202 26.15 -0.17 -16.87
N GLN A 203 27.38 -0.65 -16.64
CA GLN A 203 28.57 0.20 -16.41
C GLN A 203 28.97 1.07 -17.61
N ASN A 204 28.58 0.67 -18.83
CA ASN A 204 28.84 1.38 -20.09
C ASN A 204 27.77 2.44 -20.43
N GLN A 205 26.72 2.55 -19.62
CA GLN A 205 25.52 3.38 -19.83
C GLN A 205 24.54 2.83 -20.90
N SER A 206 24.62 1.53 -21.20
CA SER A 206 23.59 0.82 -21.98
C SER A 206 22.36 0.55 -21.10
N PRO A 207 21.13 0.79 -21.57
CA PRO A 207 19.92 0.51 -20.79
C PRO A 207 19.71 -1.01 -20.61
N LEU A 208 19.38 -1.43 -19.39
CA LEU A 208 19.09 -2.84 -19.07
C LEU A 208 17.58 -3.08 -19.04
N SER A 209 17.07 -3.72 -20.09
CA SER A 209 15.66 -4.10 -20.25
C SER A 209 15.33 -5.42 -19.56
N GLY A 210 14.11 -5.56 -19.03
CA GLY A 210 13.59 -6.80 -18.45
C GLY A 210 14.00 -7.09 -17.00
N ILE A 211 14.82 -6.24 -16.37
CA ILE A 211 15.25 -6.41 -14.98
C ILE A 211 14.04 -6.35 -14.05
N LEU A 212 13.90 -7.34 -13.16
CA LEU A 212 12.78 -7.42 -12.22
C LEU A 212 13.03 -6.48 -11.04
N ILE A 213 12.16 -5.49 -10.87
CA ILE A 213 12.19 -4.51 -9.78
C ILE A 213 11.10 -4.88 -8.77
N GLY A 214 11.51 -5.24 -7.54
CA GLY A 214 10.59 -5.50 -6.42
C GLY A 214 10.49 -4.32 -5.46
N LEU A 215 9.29 -4.07 -4.94
CA LEU A 215 8.98 -2.97 -4.03
C LEU A 215 8.30 -3.48 -2.73
N ASN A 216 8.83 -3.06 -1.58
CA ASN A 216 8.36 -3.44 -0.25
C ASN A 216 8.23 -2.22 0.67
N PRO A 217 7.20 -2.08 1.53
CA PRO A 217 6.05 -2.99 1.68
C PRO A 217 5.11 -2.96 0.47
N GLY A 218 4.15 -3.89 0.43
CA GLY A 218 3.19 -4.05 -0.66
C GLY A 218 3.47 -5.26 -1.56
N GLY A 219 4.74 -5.63 -1.74
CA GLY A 219 5.12 -6.79 -2.56
C GLY A 219 4.88 -6.58 -4.06
N LEU A 220 4.81 -5.33 -4.50
CA LEU A 220 4.61 -4.97 -5.90
C LEU A 220 5.88 -5.30 -6.71
N GLN A 221 5.70 -5.63 -7.98
CA GLN A 221 6.79 -5.91 -8.91
C GLN A 221 6.50 -5.25 -10.27
N THR A 222 7.56 -4.83 -10.94
CA THR A 222 7.53 -4.34 -12.33
C THR A 222 8.84 -4.74 -13.02
N THR A 223 8.94 -4.58 -14.34
CA THR A 223 10.18 -4.85 -15.09
C THR A 223 10.60 -3.62 -15.88
N THR A 224 11.90 -3.41 -16.02
CA THR A 224 12.43 -2.30 -16.83
C THR A 224 12.04 -2.45 -18.31
N ASN A 225 11.74 -1.32 -18.95
CA ASN A 225 11.39 -1.26 -20.36
C ASN A 225 12.64 -1.34 -21.27
N ALA A 226 12.45 -1.27 -22.60
CA ALA A 226 13.54 -1.29 -23.59
C ALA A 226 14.57 -0.14 -23.46
N ASN A 227 14.21 0.95 -22.77
CA ASN A 227 15.09 2.06 -22.43
C ASN A 227 15.65 1.96 -21.00
N GLY A 228 15.42 0.86 -20.26
CA GLY A 228 15.87 0.70 -18.87
C GLY A 228 14.97 1.33 -17.81
N ASP A 229 13.91 2.06 -18.18
CA ASP A 229 13.07 2.77 -17.20
C ASP A 229 12.06 1.84 -16.53
N PHE A 230 11.73 2.12 -15.26
CA PHE A 230 10.65 1.47 -14.52
C PHE A 230 9.81 2.50 -13.73
N SER A 231 8.56 2.13 -13.42
CA SER A 231 7.70 2.89 -12.51
C SER A 231 6.70 2.03 -11.74
N PHE A 232 6.31 2.53 -10.58
CA PHE A 232 5.15 2.11 -9.80
C PHE A 232 4.22 3.31 -9.66
N ALA A 233 2.97 3.15 -10.09
CA ALA A 233 1.91 4.15 -9.94
C ALA A 233 1.03 3.82 -8.72
N ASP A 234 0.11 4.72 -8.38
CA ASP A 234 -0.87 4.57 -7.30
C ASP A 234 -0.27 4.31 -5.90
N MET A 235 0.92 4.88 -5.64
CA MET A 235 1.63 4.74 -4.37
C MET A 235 1.09 5.73 -3.34
N GLU A 236 0.68 5.24 -2.17
CA GLU A 236 0.32 6.08 -1.01
C GLU A 236 1.56 6.75 -0.38
N ALA A 237 1.35 7.68 0.56
CA ALA A 237 2.44 8.26 1.34
C ALA A 237 3.05 7.22 2.29
N GLY A 238 4.36 6.94 2.14
CA GLY A 238 5.04 5.87 2.84
C GLY A 238 6.52 5.73 2.51
N GLY A 239 7.23 4.94 3.32
CA GLY A 239 8.63 4.56 3.08
C GLY A 239 8.69 3.20 2.39
N TYR A 240 9.27 3.16 1.19
CA TYR A 240 9.37 1.98 0.34
C TYR A 240 10.83 1.63 0.04
N THR A 241 11.15 0.34 0.00
CA THR A 241 12.45 -0.20 -0.41
C THR A 241 12.30 -0.87 -1.76
N ILE A 242 13.13 -0.44 -2.72
CA ILE A 242 13.14 -0.87 -4.11
C ILE A 242 14.40 -1.70 -4.33
N THR A 243 14.25 -2.92 -4.84
CA THR A 243 15.32 -3.89 -5.03
C THR A 243 15.27 -4.45 -6.46
N PRO A 244 16.27 -4.19 -7.32
CA PRO A 244 16.42 -4.86 -8.60
C PRO A 244 16.90 -6.30 -8.42
N SER A 245 16.58 -7.16 -9.37
CA SER A 245 17.00 -8.56 -9.40
C SER A 245 17.02 -9.10 -10.84
N ASP A 246 18.05 -9.89 -11.15
CA ASP A 246 18.21 -10.66 -12.37
C ASP A 246 19.09 -11.89 -12.06
N ALA A 247 19.17 -12.86 -12.97
CA ALA A 247 20.05 -14.02 -12.82
C ALA A 247 21.50 -13.76 -13.28
N ASN A 248 21.69 -12.81 -14.19
CA ASN A 248 22.97 -12.52 -14.86
C ASN A 248 23.60 -11.20 -14.40
N TYR A 249 22.93 -10.41 -13.55
CA TYR A 249 23.43 -9.12 -13.06
C TYR A 249 23.38 -9.01 -11.53
N SER A 250 24.43 -8.42 -10.98
CA SER A 250 24.43 -7.83 -9.64
C SER A 250 24.18 -6.32 -9.75
N PHE A 251 23.68 -5.67 -8.70
CA PHE A 251 23.23 -4.27 -8.79
C PHE A 251 23.83 -3.37 -7.71
N LEU A 252 24.23 -2.17 -8.11
CA LEU A 252 24.73 -1.11 -7.24
C LEU A 252 23.86 0.16 -7.36
N PRO A 253 23.28 0.66 -6.24
CA PRO A 253 23.19 0.03 -4.93
C PRO A 253 22.27 -1.20 -4.95
N VAL A 254 22.45 -2.15 -4.03
CA VAL A 254 21.62 -3.38 -3.97
C VAL A 254 20.14 -3.11 -3.66
N ASN A 255 19.81 -1.93 -3.13
CA ASN A 255 18.44 -1.40 -3.02
C ASN A 255 18.47 0.12 -2.83
N ARG A 256 17.31 0.78 -2.93
CA ARG A 256 17.10 2.19 -2.55
C ARG A 256 15.85 2.36 -1.70
N THR A 257 15.82 3.41 -0.89
CA THR A 257 14.63 3.82 -0.14
C THR A 257 13.98 5.04 -0.80
N ALA A 258 12.72 4.90 -1.23
CA ALA A 258 11.86 5.98 -1.67
C ALA A 258 10.94 6.41 -0.51
N ASN A 259 10.87 7.71 -0.20
CA ASN A 259 10.00 8.25 0.84
C ASN A 259 8.93 9.13 0.19
N VAL A 260 7.77 8.53 -0.13
CA VAL A 260 6.61 9.24 -0.69
C VAL A 260 5.92 10.03 0.41
N SER A 261 5.57 11.29 0.14
CA SER A 261 4.96 12.19 1.13
C SER A 261 3.89 13.10 0.54
N SER A 262 4.24 13.88 -0.48
CA SER A 262 3.32 14.82 -1.14
C SER A 262 3.67 15.10 -2.61
N ALA A 263 4.50 14.25 -3.23
CA ALA A 263 4.97 14.37 -4.61
C ALA A 263 5.52 13.02 -5.11
N ASP A 264 5.64 12.89 -6.43
CA ASP A 264 6.32 11.76 -7.08
C ASP A 264 7.79 11.67 -6.67
N VAL A 265 8.33 10.44 -6.66
CA VAL A 265 9.71 10.15 -6.26
C VAL A 265 10.46 9.54 -7.45
N THR A 266 11.39 10.31 -8.02
CA THR A 266 12.18 9.93 -9.20
C THR A 266 13.65 9.67 -8.83
N GLY A 267 14.45 9.19 -9.78
CA GLY A 267 15.89 8.96 -9.58
C GLY A 267 16.23 7.72 -8.74
N MET A 268 15.34 6.72 -8.74
CA MET A 268 15.56 5.44 -8.04
C MET A 268 16.44 4.51 -8.89
N ASP A 269 17.61 4.99 -9.29
CA ASP A 269 18.35 4.44 -10.43
C ASP A 269 19.41 3.40 -10.02
N PHE A 270 19.65 2.38 -10.85
CA PHE A 270 20.55 1.27 -10.54
C PHE A 270 21.56 1.02 -11.67
N VAL A 271 22.79 0.69 -11.29
CA VAL A 271 23.80 0.17 -12.23
C VAL A 271 23.87 -1.34 -12.08
N GLY A 272 23.67 -2.08 -13.18
CA GLY A 272 23.91 -3.50 -13.29
C GLY A 272 25.37 -3.80 -13.66
N GLU A 273 25.97 -4.73 -12.94
CA GLU A 273 27.28 -5.32 -13.22
C GLU A 273 27.07 -6.79 -13.57
N SER A 274 27.49 -7.19 -14.78
CA SER A 274 27.31 -8.56 -15.27
C SER A 274 28.05 -9.55 -14.36
N THR A 275 27.40 -10.68 -14.09
CA THR A 275 27.96 -11.80 -13.32
C THR A 275 28.42 -12.95 -14.21
N ALA A 276 28.22 -12.84 -15.53
CA ALA A 276 28.91 -13.70 -16.49
C ALA A 276 30.43 -13.57 -16.30
N GLN A 277 31.14 -14.68 -16.38
CA GLN A 277 32.60 -14.62 -16.48
C GLN A 277 32.95 -14.17 -17.91
N PRO A 278 33.97 -13.32 -18.10
CA PRO A 278 34.44 -12.98 -19.43
C PRO A 278 35.08 -14.21 -20.08
N VAL A 279 34.98 -14.31 -21.39
CA VAL A 279 35.60 -15.37 -22.18
C VAL A 279 37.10 -15.09 -22.28
N THR A 280 37.93 -16.12 -22.09
CA THR A 280 39.39 -16.04 -22.07
C THR A 280 40.02 -17.02 -23.03
N TYR A 281 41.25 -16.74 -23.48
CA TYR A 281 41.92 -17.65 -24.39
C TYR A 281 42.15 -19.03 -23.76
N VAL A 282 42.74 -19.08 -22.56
CA VAL A 282 43.16 -20.34 -21.92
C VAL A 282 41.99 -21.17 -21.39
N ALA A 283 40.88 -20.57 -20.96
CA ALA A 283 39.74 -21.36 -20.49
C ALA A 283 38.81 -21.83 -21.62
N ASP A 284 38.63 -21.01 -22.67
CA ASP A 284 37.50 -21.15 -23.59
C ASP A 284 37.91 -21.35 -25.07
N ILE A 285 38.96 -20.66 -25.55
CA ILE A 285 39.28 -20.58 -26.99
C ILE A 285 40.41 -21.53 -27.40
N GLU A 286 41.42 -21.76 -26.54
CA GLU A 286 42.57 -22.63 -26.83
C GLU A 286 42.10 -24.04 -27.24
N ALA A 287 41.12 -24.60 -26.52
CA ALA A 287 40.53 -25.90 -26.82
C ALA A 287 39.75 -25.96 -28.16
N LEU A 288 39.27 -24.83 -28.69
CA LEU A 288 38.63 -24.75 -30.00
C LEU A 288 39.67 -24.70 -31.12
N ILE A 289 40.72 -23.88 -30.96
CA ILE A 289 41.85 -23.78 -31.90
C ILE A 289 42.59 -25.14 -32.02
N ASP A 290 42.82 -25.81 -30.89
CA ASP A 290 43.45 -27.13 -30.84
C ASP A 290 42.54 -28.26 -31.38
N GLY A 291 41.23 -28.03 -31.51
CA GLY A 291 40.25 -29.07 -31.87
C GLY A 291 39.95 -30.05 -30.73
N ALA A 292 40.31 -29.70 -29.48
CA ALA A 292 40.07 -30.53 -28.31
C ALA A 292 38.60 -30.50 -27.83
N GLY A 293 37.81 -29.51 -28.28
CA GLY A 293 36.42 -29.29 -27.85
C GLY A 293 35.35 -30.24 -28.43
N GLY A 294 35.63 -31.03 -29.48
CA GLY A 294 34.57 -31.81 -30.12
C GLY A 294 34.99 -32.73 -31.27
N THR A 295 34.10 -32.91 -32.25
CA THR A 295 34.36 -33.65 -33.51
C THR A 295 34.91 -32.76 -34.62
N GLU A 296 35.14 -31.49 -34.34
CA GLU A 296 35.57 -30.47 -35.28
C GLU A 296 37.08 -30.59 -35.58
N LYS A 297 37.51 -30.13 -36.76
CA LYS A 297 38.92 -30.24 -37.18
C LYS A 297 39.78 -29.21 -36.46
N SER A 298 40.89 -29.65 -35.88
CA SER A 298 41.91 -28.77 -35.28
C SER A 298 42.38 -27.72 -36.29
N CYS A 299 42.42 -26.45 -35.88
CA CYS A 299 42.99 -25.40 -36.71
C CYS A 299 44.51 -25.62 -36.91
N LEU A 300 45.18 -26.20 -35.90
CA LEU A 300 46.62 -26.48 -35.93
C LEU A 300 47.03 -27.57 -36.94
N ASP A 301 46.10 -28.37 -37.48
CA ASP A 301 46.39 -29.32 -38.57
C ASP A 301 46.96 -28.63 -39.83
N CYS A 302 46.55 -27.38 -40.07
CA CYS A 302 46.92 -26.57 -41.23
C CYS A 302 47.65 -25.27 -40.84
N HIS A 303 47.26 -24.65 -39.72
CA HIS A 303 47.74 -23.33 -39.28
C HIS A 303 48.84 -23.42 -38.22
N SER A 304 49.81 -24.32 -38.43
CA SER A 304 50.95 -24.51 -37.53
C SER A 304 52.28 -24.77 -38.24
N GLY A 305 53.37 -24.72 -37.48
CA GLY A 305 54.70 -25.10 -37.94
C GLY A 305 55.39 -24.03 -38.80
N LYS A 306 56.37 -24.45 -39.61
CA LYS A 306 57.28 -23.52 -40.29
C LYS A 306 56.66 -22.81 -41.50
N PHE A 307 55.62 -23.40 -42.10
CA PHE A 307 54.98 -22.92 -43.32
C PHE A 307 53.47 -23.21 -43.22
N PRO A 308 52.73 -22.48 -42.37
CA PRO A 308 51.31 -22.72 -42.16
C PRO A 308 50.49 -22.30 -43.38
N ASP A 309 49.37 -22.99 -43.61
CA ASP A 309 48.46 -22.68 -44.71
C ASP A 309 47.89 -21.25 -44.58
N GLY A 310 47.84 -20.55 -45.71
CA GLY A 310 47.33 -19.17 -45.77
C GLY A 310 48.18 -18.11 -45.05
N ASP A 311 49.44 -18.43 -44.70
CA ASP A 311 50.35 -17.57 -43.92
C ASP A 311 49.67 -17.09 -42.62
N LEU A 312 49.13 -18.07 -41.88
CA LEU A 312 48.37 -17.89 -40.64
C LEU A 312 48.85 -18.90 -39.60
N ASP A 313 49.66 -18.45 -38.64
CA ASP A 313 50.11 -19.27 -37.50
C ASP A 313 49.16 -19.07 -36.31
N LEU A 314 48.59 -20.16 -35.80
CA LEU A 314 47.65 -20.15 -34.67
C LEU A 314 48.22 -20.86 -33.42
N THR A 315 49.53 -21.16 -33.39
CA THR A 315 50.17 -21.94 -32.31
C THR A 315 50.37 -21.21 -30.99
N THR A 316 49.92 -19.94 -30.85
CA THR A 316 50.07 -19.15 -29.63
C THR A 316 48.89 -18.20 -29.42
N TYR A 317 48.57 -17.89 -28.16
CA TYR A 317 47.64 -16.80 -27.81
C TYR A 317 47.89 -15.52 -28.62
N THR A 318 49.15 -15.06 -28.69
CA THR A 318 49.50 -13.83 -29.42
C THR A 318 49.19 -13.93 -30.90
N SER A 319 49.51 -15.06 -31.56
CA SER A 319 49.27 -15.20 -32.99
C SER A 319 47.79 -15.41 -33.35
N VAL A 320 47.01 -16.06 -32.47
CA VAL A 320 45.53 -16.11 -32.58
C VAL A 320 44.95 -14.72 -32.37
N LYS A 321 45.37 -14.00 -31.32
CA LYS A 321 44.93 -12.63 -30.98
C LYS A 321 45.18 -11.63 -32.10
N ASP A 322 46.41 -11.57 -32.62
CA ASP A 322 46.80 -10.64 -33.68
C ASP A 322 46.07 -10.93 -35.01
N ASN A 323 45.49 -12.13 -35.16
CA ASN A 323 44.66 -12.53 -36.30
C ASN A 323 43.16 -12.64 -35.97
N ALA A 324 42.69 -12.28 -34.77
CA ALA A 324 41.34 -12.64 -34.30
C ALA A 324 40.22 -12.20 -35.26
N THR A 325 40.28 -10.97 -35.79
CA THR A 325 39.31 -10.50 -36.81
C THR A 325 39.39 -11.30 -38.12
N LYS A 326 40.61 -11.62 -38.60
CA LYS A 326 40.83 -12.45 -39.81
C LYS A 326 40.29 -13.87 -39.62
N ILE A 327 40.43 -14.44 -38.42
CA ILE A 327 39.87 -15.76 -38.07
C ILE A 327 38.35 -15.68 -38.07
N ASN A 328 37.78 -14.69 -37.36
CA ASN A 328 36.34 -14.48 -37.23
C ASN A 328 35.64 -14.31 -38.60
N ASP A 329 36.23 -13.50 -39.49
CA ASP A 329 35.77 -13.32 -40.88
C ASP A 329 35.75 -14.66 -41.65
N LEU A 330 36.76 -15.53 -41.46
CA LEU A 330 36.90 -16.79 -42.17
C LEU A 330 35.94 -17.88 -41.66
N ILE A 331 35.79 -18.02 -40.34
CA ILE A 331 34.89 -19.00 -39.73
C ILE A 331 33.40 -18.64 -39.93
N ASN A 332 33.06 -17.35 -40.09
CA ASN A 332 31.68 -16.93 -40.31
C ASN A 332 31.19 -17.08 -41.77
N LYS A 333 32.06 -17.03 -42.78
CA LYS A 333 31.69 -17.19 -44.21
C LYS A 333 30.77 -18.38 -44.47
N THR A 334 29.75 -18.18 -45.31
CA THR A 334 28.75 -19.22 -45.66
C THR A 334 28.97 -19.87 -47.03
N ASN A 335 29.90 -19.35 -47.85
CA ASN A 335 30.29 -19.98 -49.11
C ASN A 335 31.31 -21.09 -48.87
N SER A 336 30.99 -22.34 -49.23
CA SER A 336 31.87 -23.49 -48.99
C SER A 336 33.18 -23.50 -49.77
N MET A 337 33.34 -22.63 -50.77
CA MET A 337 34.64 -22.41 -51.44
C MET A 337 35.58 -21.51 -50.64
N ASP A 338 35.08 -20.68 -49.70
CA ASP A 338 35.85 -19.64 -49.03
C ASP A 338 35.86 -19.74 -47.49
N TRP A 339 35.04 -20.64 -46.92
CA TRP A 339 34.89 -20.81 -45.47
C TRP A 339 36.07 -21.54 -44.81
N MET A 340 36.11 -21.56 -43.48
CA MET A 340 37.03 -22.40 -42.72
C MET A 340 36.29 -23.27 -41.69
N PRO A 341 36.75 -24.52 -41.45
CA PRO A 341 37.80 -25.23 -42.20
C PRO A 341 37.35 -25.62 -43.63
N GLN A 342 38.29 -25.74 -44.57
CA GLN A 342 37.97 -26.13 -45.96
C GLN A 342 37.59 -27.61 -46.09
N ASP A 343 38.36 -28.51 -45.46
CA ASP A 343 38.17 -29.97 -45.50
C ASP A 343 37.59 -30.52 -44.17
N GLY A 344 36.59 -29.85 -43.59
CA GLY A 344 35.95 -30.26 -42.34
C GLY A 344 34.56 -29.67 -42.15
N ASP A 345 33.85 -30.15 -41.13
CA ASP A 345 32.63 -29.52 -40.67
C ASP A 345 32.93 -28.14 -40.07
N LYS A 346 31.98 -27.21 -40.23
CA LYS A 346 32.06 -25.89 -39.62
C LYS A 346 31.95 -25.97 -38.10
N TRP A 347 32.59 -25.02 -37.41
CA TRP A 347 32.31 -24.74 -36.01
C TRP A 347 30.81 -24.53 -35.77
N SER A 348 30.31 -25.11 -34.68
CA SER A 348 28.96 -24.88 -34.18
C SER A 348 28.67 -23.39 -33.95
N GLN A 349 27.40 -22.97 -33.97
CA GLN A 349 27.05 -21.58 -33.68
C GLN A 349 27.50 -21.17 -32.27
N GLU A 350 27.48 -22.10 -31.31
CA GLU A 350 27.98 -21.90 -29.95
C GLU A 350 29.49 -21.58 -29.92
N HIS A 351 30.30 -22.25 -30.75
CA HIS A 351 31.73 -21.97 -30.90
C HIS A 351 32.02 -20.67 -31.67
N LEU A 352 31.18 -20.32 -32.66
CA LEU A 352 31.25 -19.02 -33.35
C LEU A 352 30.92 -17.86 -32.41
N ASP A 353 29.86 -18.00 -31.62
CA ASP A 353 29.39 -16.99 -30.65
C ASP A 353 30.41 -16.83 -29.51
N LEU A 354 31.02 -17.92 -29.02
CA LEU A 354 32.06 -17.89 -27.99
C LEU A 354 33.34 -17.18 -28.47
N PHE A 355 33.76 -17.43 -29.72
CA PHE A 355 34.91 -16.74 -30.31
C PHE A 355 34.64 -15.24 -30.56
N GLN A 356 33.41 -14.88 -30.92
CA GLN A 356 32.98 -13.49 -31.01
C GLN A 356 32.97 -12.82 -29.63
N GLN A 357 32.44 -13.47 -28.60
CA GLN A 357 32.43 -12.95 -27.23
C GLN A 357 33.86 -12.73 -26.70
N TRP A 358 34.83 -13.60 -27.01
CA TRP A 358 36.25 -13.37 -26.68
C TRP A 358 36.86 -12.12 -27.34
N ILE A 359 36.41 -11.77 -28.55
CA ILE A 359 36.80 -10.52 -29.22
C ILE A 359 36.19 -9.33 -28.48
N ASP A 360 34.90 -9.41 -28.13
CA ASP A 360 34.15 -8.31 -27.50
C ASP A 360 34.57 -8.07 -26.04
N ASP A 361 34.98 -9.12 -25.31
CA ASP A 361 35.57 -9.06 -23.96
C ASP A 361 37.03 -8.53 -23.96
N GLY A 362 37.60 -8.24 -25.13
CA GLY A 362 38.90 -7.58 -25.27
C GLY A 362 40.10 -8.50 -25.49
N LEU A 363 39.89 -9.73 -25.98
CA LEU A 363 40.92 -10.71 -26.33
C LEU A 363 41.80 -11.08 -25.12
N LEU A 364 41.16 -11.45 -24.00
CA LEU A 364 41.81 -11.78 -22.73
C LEU A 364 42.60 -13.09 -22.81
N GLU A 365 43.73 -13.19 -22.11
CA GLU A 365 44.56 -14.40 -22.07
C GLU A 365 44.09 -15.37 -20.98
N GLN A 366 43.86 -14.83 -19.78
CA GLN A 366 43.42 -15.45 -18.52
C GLN A 366 42.59 -14.44 -17.73
#